data_AF-A0A955IHT7-F1
#
_entry.id   AF-A0A955IHT7-F1
#
_cell.length_a   1.000
_cell.length_b   1.000
_cell.length_c   1.000
_cell.angle_alpha   90.00
_cell.angle_beta   90.00
_cell.angle_gamma   90.00
#
_symmetry.space_group_name_H-M   'P 1'
#
loop_
_entity.id
_entity.type
_entity.pdbx_description
1 polymer ?
#
loop_
_entity_poly.entity_id
_entity_poly.type
_entity_poly.pdbx_seq_one_letter_code
_entity_poly.pdbx_strand_id
1 'polypeptide(L)'
;MTAKTAALCLLAGAAWLAPAADAHPLGQYVYRNSQDDLVVLFNYDFYWPLRYVYPPFPGVMDFDYPIEEAPADRPFQDLYKPHPGSKIELVLVEFEPGFFIRDPRNVFEAYHDAGQRMPIATTGTGFLVFPFWHLDPTAPGYVPGQEVYHGSYYFHDVDNVHGDSPVYTFSVYPEPFNPCPPDLTTTAVSGQPGYGTPDGVVNTDDFFYYLEQFAAGNQWVADMTETAVPGAPGYGVPDGLITNDDFFYFLSHFALGC
;
A
#
# COMPACT_ATOMS: atom_id res chain seq x y z
N MET A 1 -48.28 50.64 0.08
CA MET A 1 -47.59 50.13 -1.12
C MET A 1 -46.13 49.98 -0.77
N THR A 2 -45.72 48.79 -0.34
CA THR A 2 -44.34 48.48 0.04
C THR A 2 -44.03 47.11 -0.53
N ALA A 3 -43.29 47.09 -1.64
CA ALA A 3 -42.85 45.86 -2.29
C ALA A 3 -41.65 45.28 -1.52
N LYS A 4 -41.79 44.06 -1.01
CA LYS A 4 -40.67 43.27 -0.48
C LYS A 4 -40.11 42.43 -1.62
N THR A 5 -38.90 42.75 -2.04
CA THR A 5 -38.11 41.93 -2.97
C THR A 5 -37.44 40.82 -2.16
N ALA A 6 -37.86 39.57 -2.39
CA ALA A 6 -37.19 38.41 -1.82
C ALA A 6 -36.03 38.02 -2.75
N ALA A 7 -34.80 38.15 -2.25
CA ALA A 7 -33.61 37.64 -2.93
C ALA A 7 -33.52 36.12 -2.69
N LEU A 8 -33.75 35.34 -3.73
CA LEU A 8 -33.57 33.90 -3.74
C LEU A 8 -32.06 33.62 -3.91
N CYS A 9 -31.38 33.25 -2.83
CA CYS A 9 -29.99 32.86 -2.85
C CYS A 9 -29.89 31.41 -3.35
N LEU A 10 -29.57 31.20 -4.62
CA LEU A 10 -29.21 29.88 -5.15
C LEU A 10 -27.81 29.52 -4.64
N LEU A 11 -27.74 28.67 -3.63
CA LEU A 11 -26.52 27.95 -3.26
C LEU A 11 -26.25 26.91 -4.35
N ALA A 12 -25.38 27.26 -5.31
CA ALA A 12 -24.78 26.28 -6.20
C ALA A 12 -23.81 25.41 -5.38
N GLY A 13 -24.27 24.24 -4.96
CA GLY A 13 -23.39 23.20 -4.45
C GLY A 13 -22.49 22.72 -5.59
N ALA A 14 -21.24 23.18 -5.60
CA ALA A 14 -20.20 22.57 -6.41
C ALA A 14 -19.89 21.19 -5.80
N ALA A 15 -20.66 20.18 -6.21
CA ALA A 15 -20.22 18.81 -6.08
C ALA A 15 -19.03 18.64 -7.02
N TRP A 16 -17.82 18.68 -6.45
CA TRP A 16 -16.62 18.24 -7.13
C TRP A 16 -16.78 16.74 -7.39
N LEU A 17 -17.32 16.39 -8.56
CA LEU A 17 -17.13 15.07 -9.12
C LEU A 17 -15.62 14.98 -9.42
N ALA A 18 -14.87 14.38 -8.50
CA ALA A 18 -13.50 13.98 -8.76
C ALA A 18 -13.51 13.16 -10.05
N PRO A 19 -12.75 13.53 -11.09
CA PRO A 19 -12.64 12.69 -12.28
C PRO A 19 -12.11 11.32 -11.83
N ALA A 20 -12.89 10.29 -12.09
CA ALA A 20 -12.43 8.92 -11.96
C ALA A 20 -11.30 8.64 -12.96
N ALA A 21 -10.35 7.81 -12.52
CA ALA A 21 -9.27 7.19 -13.29
C ALA A 21 -8.01 8.05 -13.56
N ASP A 22 -7.02 7.93 -12.67
CA ASP A 22 -5.78 7.21 -12.97
C ASP A 22 -5.02 7.04 -11.64
N ALA A 23 -5.58 6.19 -10.76
CA ALA A 23 -4.83 5.69 -9.63
C ALA A 23 -3.64 4.90 -10.18
N HIS A 24 -2.42 5.28 -9.84
CA HIS A 24 -1.28 4.40 -10.03
C HIS A 24 -1.62 3.10 -9.32
N PRO A 25 -1.74 1.95 -10.01
CA PRO A 25 -2.34 0.75 -9.41
C PRO A 25 -1.59 0.32 -8.15
N LEU A 26 -0.28 0.60 -8.08
CA LEU A 26 0.56 0.20 -6.96
C LEU A 26 1.63 1.23 -6.52
N GLY A 27 1.50 2.57 -6.66
CA GLY A 27 2.68 3.43 -6.39
C GLY A 27 2.48 4.93 -6.28
N GLN A 28 3.60 5.65 -6.16
CA GLN A 28 3.66 7.09 -5.93
C GLN A 28 4.31 7.82 -7.10
N TYR A 29 3.63 8.80 -7.67
CA TYR A 29 4.26 9.71 -8.63
C TYR A 29 4.66 11.02 -7.97
N VAL A 30 5.94 11.38 -8.09
CA VAL A 30 6.46 12.67 -7.66
C VAL A 30 6.29 13.71 -8.76
N TYR A 31 5.51 14.72 -8.44
CA TYR A 31 5.23 15.92 -9.22
C TYR A 31 5.76 17.16 -8.49
N ARG A 32 5.52 18.32 -9.09
CA ARG A 32 5.47 19.62 -8.44
C ARG A 32 4.15 20.33 -8.76
N ASN A 33 3.76 21.29 -7.94
CA ASN A 33 2.59 22.15 -8.18
C ASN A 33 2.97 23.45 -8.95
N SER A 34 2.01 24.36 -9.16
CA SER A 34 2.26 25.67 -9.79
C SER A 34 3.10 26.63 -8.94
N GLN A 35 3.23 26.36 -7.64
CA GLN A 35 4.08 27.08 -6.70
C GLN A 35 5.52 26.56 -6.68
N ASP A 36 5.81 25.51 -7.46
CA ASP A 36 7.10 24.83 -7.54
C ASP A 36 7.47 24.02 -6.29
N ASP A 37 6.49 23.66 -5.46
CA ASP A 37 6.66 22.71 -4.35
C ASP A 37 6.48 21.28 -4.87
N LEU A 38 7.28 20.34 -4.38
CA LEU A 38 7.09 18.91 -4.64
C LEU A 38 5.74 18.44 -4.11
N VAL A 39 5.06 17.59 -4.86
CA VAL A 39 3.79 16.98 -4.44
C VAL A 39 3.73 15.55 -4.93
N VAL A 40 2.98 14.71 -4.22
CA VAL A 40 2.83 13.29 -4.56
C VAL A 40 1.39 13.01 -4.89
N LEU A 41 1.19 12.34 -6.00
CA LEU A 41 -0.08 11.69 -6.28
C LEU A 41 -0.03 10.30 -5.63
N PHE A 42 -0.65 10.20 -4.46
CA PHE A 42 -0.89 8.97 -3.70
C PHE A 42 -2.39 8.65 -3.74
N ASN A 43 -2.77 7.38 -3.64
CA ASN A 43 -4.18 6.99 -3.50
C ASN A 43 -4.49 6.82 -2.01
N TYR A 44 -5.02 7.89 -1.40
CA TYR A 44 -5.06 8.19 0.05
C TYR A 44 -5.77 7.19 0.97
N ASP A 45 -6.37 6.13 0.42
CA ASP A 45 -7.13 5.15 1.19
C ASP A 45 -6.47 3.75 1.23
N PHE A 46 -5.20 3.63 0.83
CA PHE A 46 -4.54 2.32 0.82
C PHE A 46 -4.04 1.89 2.20
N TYR A 47 -4.70 0.87 2.73
CA TYR A 47 -4.09 -0.09 3.64
C TYR A 47 -3.13 -0.94 2.81
N TRP A 48 -1.85 -0.99 3.20
CA TRP A 48 -0.84 -1.73 2.46
C TRP A 48 -0.42 -3.03 3.17
N PRO A 49 -0.68 -4.22 2.60
CA PRO A 49 -0.21 -5.48 3.18
C PRO A 49 1.29 -5.64 2.97
N LEU A 50 2.03 -6.04 4.01
CA LEU A 50 3.39 -6.57 3.85
C LEU A 50 3.35 -8.09 3.78
N ARG A 51 3.81 -8.65 2.67
CA ARG A 51 3.55 -10.06 2.31
C ARG A 51 4.77 -10.97 2.34
N TYR A 52 5.95 -10.43 2.04
CA TYR A 52 7.11 -11.25 1.73
C TYR A 52 8.04 -11.41 2.92
N VAL A 53 8.37 -12.66 3.27
CA VAL A 53 9.53 -12.93 4.13
C VAL A 53 10.76 -13.01 3.24
N TYR A 54 11.71 -12.08 3.43
CA TYR A 54 12.92 -12.01 2.61
C TYR A 54 14.16 -12.35 3.44
N PRO A 55 14.66 -13.60 3.43
CA PRO A 55 15.89 -13.95 4.11
C PRO A 55 17.06 -13.05 3.65
N PRO A 56 17.95 -12.60 4.55
CA PRO A 56 18.07 -13.01 5.95
C PRO A 56 17.26 -12.14 6.93
N PHE A 57 16.39 -11.26 6.43
CA PHE A 57 15.67 -10.33 7.28
C PHE A 57 14.52 -11.02 8.03
N PRO A 58 14.41 -10.81 9.35
CA PRO A 58 13.26 -11.30 10.11
C PRO A 58 12.03 -10.43 9.81
N GLY A 59 10.85 -11.03 9.76
CA GLY A 59 9.60 -10.30 9.57
C GLY A 59 9.10 -10.29 8.13
N VAL A 60 8.25 -9.32 7.81
CA VAL A 60 7.56 -9.20 6.52
C VAL A 60 7.94 -7.92 5.82
N MET A 61 8.06 -7.99 4.50
CA MET A 61 8.46 -6.92 3.62
C MET A 61 7.51 -6.80 2.44
N ASP A 62 7.52 -5.64 1.81
CA ASP A 62 6.97 -5.45 0.48
C ASP A 62 7.80 -4.44 -0.32
N PHE A 63 7.80 -4.61 -1.63
CA PHE A 63 8.49 -3.74 -2.58
C PHE A 63 7.55 -3.26 -3.70
N ASP A 64 6.28 -3.67 -3.71
CA ASP A 64 5.31 -3.34 -4.75
C ASP A 64 4.82 -1.89 -4.67
N TYR A 65 5.39 -1.03 -3.82
CA TYR A 65 5.03 0.39 -3.69
C TYR A 65 6.15 1.34 -4.14
N PRO A 66 6.46 1.41 -5.47
CA PRO A 66 7.50 2.26 -5.99
C PRO A 66 7.20 3.76 -5.83
N ILE A 67 8.29 4.52 -5.77
CA ILE A 67 8.30 5.97 -5.90
C ILE A 67 8.87 6.29 -7.27
N GLU A 68 8.09 6.96 -8.12
CA GLU A 68 8.40 7.14 -9.53
C GLU A 68 8.37 8.61 -9.95
N GLU A 69 9.08 8.92 -11.04
CA GLU A 69 8.94 10.20 -11.71
C GLU A 69 7.57 10.31 -12.34
N ALA A 70 6.93 11.47 -12.22
CA ALA A 70 5.74 11.79 -12.99
C ALA A 70 5.94 11.50 -14.50
N PRO A 71 5.08 10.67 -15.13
CA PRO A 71 5.24 10.29 -16.53
C PRO A 71 4.93 11.44 -17.50
N ALA A 72 4.04 12.37 -17.11
CA ALA A 72 3.64 13.53 -17.89
C ALA A 72 3.06 14.62 -17.00
N ASP A 73 3.10 15.88 -17.46
CA ASP A 73 2.39 16.98 -16.80
C ASP A 73 0.87 16.75 -16.81
N ARG A 74 0.19 17.21 -15.75
CA ARG A 74 -1.28 17.24 -15.63
C ARG A 74 -1.76 18.63 -15.19
N PRO A 75 -1.71 19.64 -16.07
CA PRO A 75 -2.01 21.03 -15.70
C PRO A 75 -3.42 21.25 -15.14
N PHE A 76 -4.40 20.43 -15.54
CA PHE A 76 -5.77 20.51 -15.00
C PHE A 76 -5.87 20.13 -13.52
N GLN A 77 -4.89 19.40 -12.99
CA GLN A 77 -4.79 19.00 -11.59
C GLN A 77 -3.74 19.81 -10.82
N ASP A 78 -3.15 20.84 -11.46
CA ASP A 78 -2.01 21.59 -10.94
C ASP A 78 -0.79 20.69 -10.62
N LEU A 79 -0.51 19.73 -11.50
CA LEU A 79 0.62 18.81 -11.34
C LEU A 79 1.53 18.91 -12.57
N TYR A 80 2.83 19.06 -12.34
CA TYR A 80 3.85 19.14 -13.37
C TYR A 80 5.02 18.24 -13.01
N LYS A 81 5.76 17.79 -14.01
CA LYS A 81 7.01 17.07 -13.80
C LYS A 81 8.01 17.95 -13.03
N PRO A 82 8.77 17.39 -12.08
CA PRO A 82 9.92 18.09 -11.52
C PRO A 82 10.92 18.46 -12.63
N HIS A 83 11.74 19.49 -12.42
CA HIS A 83 12.72 19.91 -13.42
C HIS A 83 13.74 18.79 -13.68
N PRO A 84 14.23 18.62 -14.93
CA PRO A 84 15.26 17.62 -15.23
C PRO A 84 16.55 17.86 -14.43
N GLY A 85 17.08 16.80 -13.83
CA GLY A 85 18.29 16.83 -13.00
C GLY A 85 18.06 17.16 -11.52
N SER A 86 16.82 17.48 -11.08
CA SER A 86 16.52 17.68 -9.67
C SER A 86 16.82 16.41 -8.87
N LYS A 87 17.47 16.57 -7.72
CA LYS A 87 17.85 15.48 -6.82
C LYS A 87 16.85 15.43 -5.68
N ILE A 88 16.08 14.35 -5.64
CA ILE A 88 15.01 14.22 -4.67
C ILE A 88 15.40 13.15 -3.65
N GLU A 89 15.12 13.42 -2.38
CA GLU A 89 15.27 12.47 -1.28
C GLU A 89 13.99 12.40 -0.43
N LEU A 90 13.78 11.25 0.19
CA LEU A 90 12.71 11.01 1.15
C LEU A 90 13.27 11.30 2.54
N VAL A 91 12.59 12.15 3.29
CA VAL A 91 12.96 12.51 4.66
C VAL A 91 11.92 11.94 5.62
N LEU A 92 12.38 11.06 6.51
CA LEU A 92 11.51 10.41 7.48
C LEU A 92 11.06 11.43 8.52
N VAL A 93 9.78 11.41 8.86
CA VAL A 93 9.19 12.24 9.93
C VAL A 93 8.98 11.39 11.16
N GLU A 94 8.28 10.27 11.01
CA GLU A 94 7.94 9.37 12.11
C GLU A 94 7.62 7.98 11.56
N PHE A 95 8.25 6.95 12.09
CA PHE A 95 7.91 5.55 11.82
C PHE A 95 7.66 4.86 13.14
N GLU A 96 6.60 4.09 13.23
CA GLU A 96 6.32 3.30 14.42
C GLU A 96 7.40 2.23 14.65
N PRO A 97 7.66 1.84 15.92
CA PRO A 97 8.69 0.87 16.24
C PRO A 97 8.55 -0.44 15.46
N GLY A 98 9.66 -0.88 14.87
CA GLY A 98 9.69 -2.08 14.04
C GLY A 98 9.32 -1.86 12.58
N PHE A 99 8.86 -0.67 12.19
CA PHE A 99 8.62 -0.32 10.80
C PHE A 99 9.79 0.44 10.20
N PHE A 100 10.32 -0.08 9.09
CA PHE A 100 11.49 0.43 8.39
C PHE A 100 11.19 0.59 6.91
N ILE A 101 11.96 1.48 6.27
CA ILE A 101 12.15 1.50 4.82
C ILE A 101 13.61 1.14 4.53
N ARG A 102 13.88 0.31 3.53
CA ARG A 102 15.25 -0.10 3.15
C ARG A 102 15.59 0.35 1.74
N ASP A 103 16.85 0.74 1.53
CA ASP A 103 17.34 1.18 0.22
C ASP A 103 17.38 -0.01 -0.75
N PRO A 104 16.70 0.03 -1.92
CA PRO A 104 16.74 -1.06 -2.89
C PRO A 104 18.13 -1.30 -3.49
N ARG A 105 19.02 -0.29 -3.48
CA ARG A 105 20.43 -0.44 -3.92
C ARG A 105 21.28 -1.14 -2.87
N ASN A 106 20.87 -1.08 -1.61
CA ASN A 106 21.52 -1.71 -0.48
C ASN A 106 20.49 -2.08 0.59
N VAL A 107 19.82 -3.22 0.42
CA VAL A 107 18.70 -3.63 1.28
C VAL A 107 19.11 -3.82 2.76
N PHE A 108 20.40 -3.91 3.07
CA PHE A 108 20.89 -3.95 4.44
C PHE A 108 20.85 -2.59 5.15
N GLU A 109 20.79 -1.49 4.39
CA GLU A 109 20.59 -0.15 4.90
C GLU A 109 19.10 0.09 5.17
N ALA A 110 18.75 0.28 6.44
CA ALA A 110 17.39 0.53 6.90
C ALA A 110 17.30 1.94 7.49
N TYR A 111 16.19 2.61 7.21
CA TYR A 111 15.82 3.89 7.75
C TYR A 111 14.55 3.75 8.60
N HIS A 112 14.51 4.44 9.73
CA HIS A 112 13.45 4.43 10.73
C HIS A 112 13.40 5.75 11.50
N ASP A 113 14.55 6.30 11.88
CA ASP A 113 14.61 7.47 12.75
C ASP A 113 14.18 8.76 12.01
N ALA A 114 13.46 9.61 12.74
CA ALA A 114 13.08 10.94 12.26
C ALA A 114 14.29 11.75 11.77
N GLY A 115 14.15 12.37 10.60
CA GLY A 115 15.18 13.17 9.96
C GLY A 115 16.20 12.38 9.15
N GLN A 116 16.16 11.04 9.16
CA GLN A 116 16.94 10.24 8.21
C GLN A 116 16.49 10.53 6.77
N ARG A 117 17.46 10.50 5.85
CA ARG A 117 17.31 10.91 4.46
C ARG A 117 17.70 9.76 3.56
N MET A 118 16.78 9.34 2.69
CA MET A 118 17.00 8.29 1.71
C MET A 118 16.96 8.89 0.29
N PRO A 119 18.09 8.90 -0.45
CA PRO A 119 18.10 9.44 -1.81
C PRO A 119 17.22 8.59 -2.73
N ILE A 120 16.18 9.17 -3.30
CA ILE A 120 15.19 8.45 -4.12
C ILE A 120 15.40 8.65 -5.60
N ALA A 121 15.86 9.82 -6.06
CA ALA A 121 15.98 10.03 -7.50
C ALA A 121 16.95 11.13 -7.90
N THR A 122 17.36 11.06 -9.16
CA THR A 122 17.73 12.24 -9.94
C THR A 122 16.87 12.21 -11.20
N THR A 123 16.00 13.22 -11.37
CA THR A 123 15.00 13.22 -12.45
C THR A 123 15.66 13.13 -13.82
N GLY A 124 15.03 12.37 -14.73
CA GLY A 124 15.58 12.07 -16.05
C GLY A 124 16.73 11.05 -16.06
N THR A 125 17.25 10.62 -14.91
CA THR A 125 18.24 9.52 -14.80
C THR A 125 17.69 8.26 -14.13
N GLY A 126 16.50 8.36 -13.53
CA GLY A 126 15.77 7.26 -12.90
C GLY A 126 15.45 7.53 -11.44
N PHE A 127 14.30 7.02 -11.01
CA PHE A 127 13.90 6.96 -9.60
C PHE A 127 14.28 5.60 -9.03
N LEU A 128 14.40 5.52 -7.70
CA LEU A 128 14.39 4.28 -6.94
C LEU A 128 13.01 3.66 -7.08
N VAL A 129 12.86 2.87 -8.12
CA VAL A 129 11.75 1.95 -8.29
C VAL A 129 11.96 0.87 -7.21
N PHE A 130 10.98 0.66 -6.34
CA PHE A 130 10.89 -0.44 -5.34
C PHE A 130 11.65 -0.28 -3.99
N PRO A 131 11.40 0.75 -3.17
CA PRO A 131 11.86 0.71 -1.78
C PRO A 131 11.23 -0.48 -1.03
N PHE A 132 11.99 -1.11 -0.12
CA PHE A 132 11.46 -2.21 0.69
C PHE A 132 10.87 -1.66 1.98
N TRP A 133 9.56 -1.74 2.12
CA TRP A 133 8.84 -1.48 3.36
C TRP A 133 8.93 -2.72 4.22
N HIS A 134 9.35 -2.61 5.48
CA HIS A 134 9.74 -3.75 6.29
C HIS A 134 9.25 -3.64 7.73
N LEU A 135 8.48 -4.63 8.18
CA LEU A 135 8.16 -4.83 9.59
C LEU A 135 9.09 -5.89 10.19
N ASP A 136 10.00 -5.45 11.07
CA ASP A 136 10.96 -6.27 11.78
C ASP A 136 10.46 -6.61 13.19
N PRO A 137 10.04 -7.86 13.46
CA PRO A 137 9.53 -8.27 14.77
C PRO A 137 10.63 -8.36 15.85
N THR A 138 11.90 -8.22 15.48
CA THR A 138 13.04 -8.25 16.42
C THR A 138 13.46 -6.84 16.86
N ALA A 139 12.92 -5.80 16.22
CA ALA A 139 13.26 -4.42 16.53
C ALA A 139 12.78 -4.01 17.94
N PRO A 140 13.56 -3.20 18.67
CA PRO A 140 13.13 -2.66 19.94
C PRO A 140 11.82 -1.87 19.82
N GLY A 141 10.84 -2.19 20.67
CA GLY A 141 9.56 -1.49 20.72
C GLY A 141 8.50 -2.04 19.76
N TYR A 142 8.83 -3.00 18.88
CA TYR A 142 7.83 -3.72 18.08
C TYR A 142 6.74 -4.29 19.00
N VAL A 143 5.47 -4.17 18.56
CA VAL A 143 4.30 -4.60 19.33
C VAL A 143 3.70 -5.85 18.66
N PRO A 144 3.93 -7.06 19.21
CA PRO A 144 3.33 -8.27 18.65
C PRO A 144 1.81 -8.18 18.58
N GLY A 145 1.24 -8.54 17.43
CA GLY A 145 -0.20 -8.53 17.19
C GLY A 145 -0.79 -7.14 16.89
N GLN A 146 0.03 -6.09 16.78
CA GLN A 146 -0.44 -4.82 16.24
C GLN A 146 -0.83 -5.01 14.76
N GLU A 147 -2.08 -4.68 14.45
CA GLU A 147 -2.67 -4.91 13.13
C GLU A 147 -2.25 -3.87 12.10
N VAL A 148 -1.97 -2.64 12.51
CA VAL A 148 -1.66 -1.53 11.61
C VAL A 148 -0.48 -0.75 12.14
N TYR A 149 0.49 -0.47 11.27
CA TYR A 149 1.66 0.36 11.55
C TYR A 149 1.63 1.64 10.72
N HIS A 150 2.14 2.73 11.28
CA HIS A 150 2.16 4.03 10.62
C HIS A 150 3.58 4.48 10.28
N GLY A 151 3.72 5.09 9.11
CA GLY A 151 4.92 5.80 8.67
C GLY A 151 4.56 7.16 8.11
N SER A 152 5.43 8.14 8.33
CA SER A 152 5.29 9.50 7.80
C SER A 152 6.61 9.99 7.24
N TYR A 153 6.56 10.65 6.08
CA TYR A 153 7.71 11.23 5.40
C TYR A 153 7.31 12.41 4.51
N TYR A 154 8.30 13.16 4.04
CA TYR A 154 8.13 14.15 2.97
C TYR A 154 9.28 14.06 1.97
N PHE A 155 9.13 14.72 0.83
CA PHE A 155 10.13 14.80 -0.23
C PHE A 155 10.85 16.13 -0.15
N HIS A 156 12.18 16.05 -0.19
CA HIS A 156 13.07 17.20 -0.22
C HIS A 156 13.85 17.22 -1.53
N ASP A 157 13.93 18.40 -2.15
CA ASP A 157 14.87 18.63 -3.23
C ASP A 157 16.22 19.09 -2.66
N VAL A 158 17.22 18.23 -2.79
CA VAL A 158 18.57 18.45 -2.26
C VAL A 158 19.21 19.72 -2.82
N ASP A 159 18.89 20.04 -4.07
CA ASP A 159 19.44 21.22 -4.76
C ASP A 159 18.59 22.49 -4.49
N ASN A 160 17.49 22.37 -3.73
CA ASN A 160 16.53 23.43 -3.42
C ASN A 160 16.00 24.15 -4.67
N VAL A 161 15.83 23.41 -5.78
CA VAL A 161 15.19 23.94 -6.99
C VAL A 161 13.68 24.02 -6.76
N HIS A 162 13.12 23.00 -6.12
CA HIS A 162 11.71 22.93 -5.72
C HIS A 162 11.55 23.14 -4.21
N GLY A 163 10.36 23.59 -3.79
CA GLY A 163 9.95 23.55 -2.39
C GLY A 163 9.69 22.12 -1.91
N ASP A 164 9.78 21.91 -0.59
CA ASP A 164 9.52 20.61 0.03
C ASP A 164 8.05 20.21 -0.12
N SER A 165 7.80 18.91 -0.20
CA SER A 165 6.43 18.42 -0.18
C SER A 165 5.79 18.57 1.20
N PRO A 166 4.45 18.52 1.28
CA PRO A 166 3.77 18.21 2.53
C PRO A 166 4.25 16.89 3.13
N VAL A 167 3.97 16.70 4.42
CA VAL A 167 4.14 15.40 5.09
C VAL A 167 3.01 14.48 4.65
N TYR A 168 3.39 13.28 4.20
CA TYR A 168 2.47 12.18 3.90
C TYR A 168 2.55 11.16 5.03
N THR A 169 1.39 10.66 5.45
CA THR A 169 1.26 9.58 6.41
C THR A 169 0.52 8.43 5.74
N PHE A 170 1.00 7.22 5.95
CA PHE A 170 0.41 6.02 5.39
C PHE A 170 0.40 4.90 6.44
N SER A 171 -0.46 3.92 6.20
CA SER A 171 -0.66 2.77 7.08
C SER A 171 -0.28 1.50 6.34
N VAL A 172 0.57 0.69 6.97
CA VAL A 172 0.85 -0.68 6.54
C VAL A 172 0.24 -1.65 7.53
N TYR A 173 -0.08 -2.85 7.10
CA TYR A 173 -0.38 -3.95 8.00
C TYR A 173 0.52 -5.11 7.62
N PRO A 174 1.09 -5.85 8.59
CA PRO A 174 1.58 -7.17 8.26
C PRO A 174 0.34 -7.94 7.80
N GLU A 175 0.26 -8.30 6.52
CA GLU A 175 -0.67 -9.37 6.18
C GLU A 175 -0.25 -10.51 7.12
N PRO A 176 -1.14 -11.05 7.96
CA PRO A 176 -0.75 -12.16 8.81
C PRO A 176 -0.14 -13.14 7.83
N PHE A 177 1.17 -13.39 7.96
CA PHE A 177 1.81 -14.50 7.29
C PHE A 177 0.98 -15.66 7.79
N ASN A 178 0.01 -16.08 6.99
CA ASN A 178 -0.89 -17.11 7.41
C ASN A 178 -0.06 -18.35 7.15
N PRO A 179 0.57 -18.96 8.17
CA PRO A 179 1.34 -20.18 7.95
C PRO A 179 0.43 -21.29 7.40
N CYS A 180 -0.88 -21.06 7.48
CA CYS A 180 -1.94 -21.92 7.05
C CYS A 180 -2.90 -21.14 6.14
N PRO A 181 -2.54 -20.83 4.88
CA PRO A 181 -3.36 -20.04 3.95
C PRO A 181 -4.87 -20.33 3.93
N PRO A 182 -5.34 -21.58 4.11
CA PRO A 182 -6.77 -21.88 4.16
C PRO A 182 -7.47 -21.59 5.50
N ASP A 183 -6.79 -21.16 6.57
CA ASP A 183 -7.40 -20.69 7.82
C ASP A 183 -7.80 -19.23 7.68
N LEU A 184 -9.08 -18.98 7.43
CA LEU A 184 -9.61 -17.68 7.04
C LEU A 184 -10.65 -17.15 8.04
N THR A 185 -11.30 -18.03 8.80
CA THR A 185 -12.33 -17.61 9.74
C THR A 185 -12.58 -18.58 10.89
N THR A 186 -12.90 -18.02 12.05
CA THR A 186 -13.47 -18.76 13.18
C THR A 186 -14.89 -19.27 12.88
N THR A 187 -15.64 -18.61 11.98
CA THR A 187 -17.01 -19.00 11.64
C THR A 187 -17.45 -18.50 10.27
N ALA A 188 -18.12 -19.35 9.48
CA ALA A 188 -18.67 -18.95 8.18
C ALA A 188 -19.96 -18.10 8.27
N VAL A 189 -20.48 -17.83 9.47
CA VAL A 189 -21.76 -17.11 9.63
C VAL A 189 -21.53 -15.61 9.66
N SER A 190 -21.88 -14.94 8.56
CA SER A 190 -21.78 -13.48 8.45
C SER A 190 -22.47 -12.75 9.61
N GLY A 191 -21.75 -11.81 10.22
CA GLY A 191 -22.21 -11.02 11.37
C GLY A 191 -22.05 -11.69 12.74
N GLN A 192 -21.55 -12.92 12.81
CA GLN A 192 -21.11 -13.51 14.08
C GLN A 192 -19.70 -13.05 14.46
N PRO A 193 -19.37 -12.98 15.76
CA PRO A 193 -17.99 -12.76 16.20
C PRO A 193 -17.04 -13.80 15.60
N GLY A 194 -15.92 -13.35 15.02
CA GLY A 194 -14.92 -14.22 14.39
C GLY A 194 -15.12 -14.48 12.89
N TYR A 195 -16.19 -13.94 12.28
CA TYR A 195 -16.35 -13.95 10.82
C TYR A 195 -15.22 -13.16 10.15
N GLY A 196 -14.48 -13.80 9.25
CA GLY A 196 -13.29 -13.25 8.59
C GLY A 196 -12.06 -13.11 9.50
N THR A 197 -12.04 -13.78 10.65
CA THR A 197 -10.89 -13.79 11.57
C THR A 197 -10.34 -15.21 11.69
N PRO A 198 -9.12 -15.52 11.20
CA PRO A 198 -8.49 -16.83 11.36
C PRO A 198 -8.39 -17.27 12.83
N ASP A 199 -8.52 -18.57 13.10
CA ASP A 199 -8.51 -19.13 14.48
C ASP A 199 -7.46 -20.22 14.73
N GLY A 200 -6.62 -20.50 13.74
CA GLY A 200 -5.60 -21.53 13.75
C GLY A 200 -6.10 -22.92 13.35
N VAL A 201 -7.37 -23.08 12.93
CA VAL A 201 -7.99 -24.37 12.66
C VAL A 201 -8.71 -24.39 11.31
N VAL A 202 -8.09 -25.01 10.31
CA VAL A 202 -8.73 -25.25 9.01
C VAL A 202 -9.86 -26.25 9.13
N ASN A 203 -11.07 -25.79 8.87
CA ASN A 203 -12.27 -26.60 8.94
C ASN A 203 -13.35 -26.14 7.95
N THR A 204 -14.56 -26.67 8.08
CA THR A 204 -15.65 -26.39 7.13
C THR A 204 -16.07 -24.92 7.10
N ASP A 205 -15.86 -24.17 8.19
CA ASP A 205 -16.13 -22.73 8.23
C ASP A 205 -15.22 -21.96 7.26
N ASP A 206 -13.92 -22.26 7.20
CA ASP A 206 -13.01 -21.62 6.25
C ASP A 206 -13.38 -21.90 4.80
N PHE A 207 -13.79 -23.15 4.53
CA PHE A 207 -14.23 -23.54 3.20
C PHE A 207 -15.43 -22.73 2.72
N PHE A 208 -16.45 -22.59 3.58
CA PHE A 208 -17.65 -21.84 3.22
C PHE A 208 -17.40 -20.34 3.15
N TYR A 209 -16.57 -19.79 4.05
CA TYR A 209 -16.16 -18.40 3.99
C TYR A 209 -15.38 -18.11 2.70
N TYR A 210 -14.41 -18.95 2.34
CA TYR A 210 -13.66 -18.82 1.08
C TYR A 210 -14.59 -18.82 -0.13
N LEU A 211 -15.54 -19.77 -0.20
CA LEU A 211 -16.51 -19.82 -1.30
C LEU A 211 -17.35 -18.54 -1.41
N GLU A 212 -17.75 -17.97 -0.28
CA GLU A 212 -18.48 -16.70 -0.25
C GLU A 212 -17.60 -15.55 -0.79
N GLN A 213 -16.36 -15.44 -0.33
CA GLN A 213 -15.42 -14.40 -0.79
C GLN A 213 -15.05 -14.55 -2.26
N PHE A 214 -14.80 -15.77 -2.71
CA PHE A 214 -14.52 -16.11 -4.10
C PHE A 214 -15.68 -15.74 -5.02
N ALA A 215 -16.91 -16.13 -4.64
CA ALA A 215 -18.12 -15.80 -5.42
C ALA A 215 -18.45 -14.31 -5.42
N ALA A 216 -18.08 -13.58 -4.36
CA ALA A 216 -18.23 -12.14 -4.25
C ALA A 216 -17.16 -11.34 -5.02
N GLY A 217 -16.10 -12.00 -5.51
CA GLY A 217 -14.98 -11.34 -6.17
C GLY A 217 -14.12 -10.53 -5.19
N ASN A 218 -14.04 -10.94 -3.92
CA ASN A 218 -13.23 -10.24 -2.92
C ASN A 218 -11.75 -10.61 -3.07
N GLN A 219 -11.04 -9.85 -3.90
CA GLN A 219 -9.62 -10.06 -4.19
C GLN A 219 -8.72 -9.97 -2.95
N TRP A 220 -9.16 -9.32 -1.86
CA TRP A 220 -8.35 -9.23 -0.65
C TRP A 220 -8.28 -10.53 0.15
N VAL A 221 -9.16 -11.49 -0.14
CA VAL A 221 -9.22 -12.79 0.54
C VAL A 221 -9.05 -13.94 -0.44
N ALA A 222 -9.65 -13.83 -1.63
CA ALA A 222 -9.77 -14.96 -2.55
C ALA A 222 -8.64 -15.06 -3.59
N ASP A 223 -7.88 -13.98 -3.82
CA ASP A 223 -6.66 -14.00 -4.65
C ASP A 223 -5.50 -14.48 -3.77
N MET A 224 -5.09 -15.73 -4.00
CA MET A 224 -4.10 -16.45 -3.21
C MET A 224 -2.88 -16.84 -4.03
N THR A 225 -3.00 -16.93 -5.37
CA THR A 225 -1.91 -17.35 -6.24
C THR A 225 -2.08 -16.92 -7.69
N GLU A 226 -0.97 -16.57 -8.34
CA GLU A 226 -0.89 -16.42 -9.81
C GLU A 226 -1.04 -17.78 -10.51
N THR A 227 -0.59 -18.87 -9.86
CA THR A 227 -0.67 -20.23 -10.42
C THR A 227 -0.87 -21.31 -9.37
N ALA A 228 -1.71 -22.31 -9.65
CA ALA A 228 -1.92 -23.45 -8.77
C ALA A 228 -0.86 -24.55 -8.90
N VAL A 229 0.19 -24.36 -9.71
CA VAL A 229 1.22 -25.38 -9.97
C VAL A 229 2.35 -25.29 -8.93
N PRO A 230 2.48 -26.26 -8.01
CA PRO A 230 3.51 -26.20 -6.97
C PRO A 230 4.92 -26.15 -7.56
N GLY A 231 5.72 -25.17 -7.11
CA GLY A 231 7.10 -24.96 -7.57
C GLY A 231 7.24 -24.15 -8.87
N ALA A 232 6.14 -23.73 -9.49
CA ALA A 232 6.19 -22.73 -10.55
C ALA A 232 6.40 -21.31 -9.97
N PRO A 233 7.03 -20.38 -10.72
CA PRO A 233 7.00 -18.95 -10.38
C PRO A 233 5.55 -18.48 -10.21
N GLY A 234 5.28 -17.69 -9.17
CA GLY A 234 3.93 -17.19 -8.85
C GLY A 234 3.10 -18.11 -7.94
N TYR A 235 3.55 -19.33 -7.63
CA TYR A 235 2.84 -20.22 -6.70
C TYR A 235 2.82 -19.66 -5.27
N GLY A 236 1.62 -19.42 -4.73
CA GLY A 236 1.38 -18.79 -3.42
C GLY A 236 1.63 -17.29 -3.41
N VAL A 237 1.63 -16.63 -4.58
CA VAL A 237 1.79 -15.19 -4.72
C VAL A 237 0.54 -14.63 -5.39
N PRO A 238 -0.30 -13.85 -4.68
CA PRO A 238 -1.48 -13.19 -5.26
C PRO A 238 -1.12 -12.28 -6.44
N ASP A 239 -1.94 -12.24 -7.50
CA ASP A 239 -1.66 -11.51 -8.75
C ASP A 239 -2.68 -10.40 -9.11
N GLY A 240 -3.64 -10.17 -8.21
CA GLY A 240 -4.74 -9.23 -8.38
C GLY A 240 -5.95 -9.79 -9.15
N LEU A 241 -5.94 -11.08 -9.52
CA LEU A 241 -7.01 -11.73 -10.26
C LEU A 241 -7.55 -12.95 -9.51
N ILE A 242 -8.86 -13.03 -9.34
CA ILE A 242 -9.50 -14.25 -8.83
C ILE A 242 -9.79 -15.19 -10.00
N THR A 243 -9.14 -16.34 -10.01
CA THR A 243 -9.22 -17.36 -11.06
C THR A 243 -9.42 -18.76 -10.48
N ASN A 244 -9.46 -19.77 -11.35
CA ASN A 244 -9.49 -21.16 -10.87
C ASN A 244 -8.18 -21.57 -10.19
N ASP A 245 -7.07 -20.87 -10.45
CA ASP A 245 -5.79 -21.18 -9.82
C ASP A 245 -5.84 -20.91 -8.31
N ASP A 246 -6.46 -19.80 -7.87
CA ASP A 246 -6.70 -19.51 -6.46
C ASP A 246 -7.54 -20.59 -5.78
N PHE A 247 -8.62 -20.99 -6.45
CA PHE A 247 -9.52 -22.01 -5.93
C PHE A 247 -8.77 -23.35 -5.76
N PHE A 248 -7.96 -23.74 -6.74
CA PHE A 248 -7.18 -24.98 -6.66
C PHE A 248 -6.05 -24.90 -5.64
N TYR A 249 -5.40 -23.75 -5.51
CA TYR A 249 -4.40 -23.49 -4.47
C TYR A 249 -5.02 -23.62 -3.07
N PHE A 250 -6.14 -22.92 -2.83
CA PHE A 250 -6.91 -23.04 -1.60
C PHE A 250 -7.26 -24.49 -1.29
N LEU A 251 -7.86 -25.22 -2.24
CA LEU A 251 -8.21 -26.64 -2.04
C LEU A 251 -7.01 -27.51 -1.69
N SER A 252 -5.86 -27.27 -2.35
CA SER A 252 -4.66 -28.04 -2.11
C SER A 252 -4.13 -27.86 -0.69
N HIS A 253 -4.19 -26.64 -0.16
CA HIS A 253 -3.78 -26.33 1.20
C HIS A 253 -4.84 -26.69 2.23
N PHE A 254 -6.12 -26.49 1.93
CA PHE A 254 -7.24 -26.92 2.76
C PHE A 254 -7.17 -28.42 3.07
N ALA A 255 -6.84 -29.23 2.06
CA ALA A 255 -6.68 -30.67 2.21
C ALA A 255 -5.46 -31.07 3.06
N LEU A 256 -4.43 -30.22 3.14
CA LEU A 256 -3.26 -30.42 3.98
C LEU A 256 -3.49 -29.93 5.41
N GLY A 257 -4.39 -28.97 5.60
CA GLY A 257 -4.61 -28.27 6.87
C GLY A 257 -3.49 -27.26 7.16
N CYS A 258 -3.25 -27.05 8.45
CA CYS A 258 -2.06 -26.41 9.00
C CYS A 258 -1.09 -27.50 9.51
#